data_AF-A0A920DE62-F1
#
_entry.id   AF-A0A920DE62-F1
#
_cell.length_a   1.000
_cell.length_b   1.000
_cell.length_c   1.000
_cell.angle_alpha   90.00
_cell.angle_beta   90.00
_cell.angle_gamma   90.00
#
_symmetry.space_group_name_H-M   'P 1'
#
loop_
_entity.id
_entity.type
_entity.pdbx_description
1 polymer ?
#
loop_
_entity_poly.entity_id
_entity_poly.type
_entity_poly.pdbx_seq_one_letter_code
_entity_poly.pdbx_strand_id
1 'polypeptide(L)' 'MISELTIQIRVSDFEEGLHWYTTLLQRTPDFIPHNGFAEWQVLPSCWL' A
#
# COMPACT_ATOMS: atom_id res chain seq x y z
N MET A 1 12.85 1.66 19.79
CA MET A 1 12.27 2.84 19.14
C MET A 1 11.94 2.42 17.71
N ILE A 2 10.68 2.50 17.31
CA ILE A 2 10.25 2.22 15.93
C ILE A 2 10.16 3.57 15.23
N SER A 3 10.75 3.67 14.05
CA SER A 3 10.68 4.87 13.20
C SER A 3 9.78 4.56 12.00
N GLU A 4 8.89 5.48 11.67
CA GLU A 4 7.94 5.33 10.57
C GLU A 4 8.44 6.05 9.31
N LEU A 5 8.17 5.46 8.15
CA LEU A 5 8.45 6.03 6.85
C LEU A 5 7.36 5.60 5.86
N THR A 6 6.76 6.57 5.18
CA THR A 6 5.80 6.33 4.09
C THR A 6 6.46 6.64 2.76
N ILE A 7 6.37 5.70 1.82
CA ILE A 7 6.82 5.89 0.43
C ILE A 7 5.59 5.84 -0.47
N GLN A 8 5.33 6.92 -1.20
CA GLN A 8 4.25 6.99 -2.17
C GLN A 8 4.76 6.67 -3.57
N ILE A 9 4.10 5.73 -4.24
CA ILE A 9 4.36 5.38 -5.64
C ILE A 9 3.14 5.79 -6.46
N ARG A 10 3.35 6.56 -7.52
CA ARG A 10 2.30 6.96 -8.47
C ARG A 10 2.26 5.97 -9.63
N VAL A 11 1.06 5.55 -9.99
CA VAL A 11 0.80 4.66 -11.12
C VAL A 11 -0.12 5.38 -12.12
N SER A 12 0.03 5.06 -13.40
CA SER A 12 -0.81 5.64 -14.47
C SER A 12 -2.19 4.98 -14.56
N ASP A 13 -2.29 3.73 -14.16
CA ASP A 13 -3.53 2.97 -14.04
C ASP A 13 -3.60 2.39 -12.62
N PHE A 14 -4.66 2.74 -11.89
CA PHE A 14 -4.80 2.33 -10.50
C PHE A 14 -5.16 0.86 -10.34
N GLU A 15 -6.01 0.30 -11.21
CA GLU A 15 -6.48 -1.08 -11.08
C GLU A 15 -5.35 -2.05 -11.41
N GLU A 16 -4.60 -1.79 -12.48
CA GLU A 16 -3.41 -2.57 -12.84
C GLU A 16 -2.30 -2.41 -11.80
N GLY A 17 -2.10 -1.19 -11.28
CA GLY A 17 -1.16 -0.95 -10.20
C GLY A 17 -1.51 -1.75 -8.94
N LEU A 18 -2.77 -1.69 -8.51
CA LEU A 18 -3.28 -2.44 -7.37
C LEU A 18 -3.09 -3.94 -7.57
N HIS A 19 -3.47 -4.47 -8.73
CA HIS A 19 -3.27 -5.89 -9.06
C HIS A 19 -1.80 -6.29 -8.98
N TRP A 20 -0.91 -5.48 -9.57
CA TRP A 20 0.52 -5.74 -9.58
C TRP A 20 1.11 -5.77 -8.16
N TYR A 21 0.83 -4.75 -7.33
CA TYR A 21 1.37 -4.68 -5.98
C TYR A 21 0.77 -5.74 -5.04
N THR A 22 -0.52 -6.07 -5.20
CA THR A 22 -1.12 -7.20 -4.48
C THR A 22 -0.45 -8.52 -4.85
N THR A 23 -0.10 -8.71 -6.12
CA THR A 23 0.61 -9.92 -6.57
C THR A 23 2.05 -9.95 -6.05
N LEU A 24 2.76 -8.83 -6.12
CA LEU A 24 4.13 -8.71 -5.61
C LEU A 24 4.21 -8.99 -4.12
N LEU A 25 3.36 -8.34 -3.32
CA LEU A 25 3.38 -8.44 -1.87
C LEU A 25 2.63 -9.69 -1.37
N GLN A 26 2.01 -10.44 -2.28
CA GLN A 26 1.17 -11.61 -2.02
C GLN A 26 0.09 -11.33 -0.95
N ARG A 27 -0.44 -10.09 -0.95
CA ARG A 27 -1.44 -9.64 0.02
C ARG A 27 -2.27 -8.48 -0.55
N THR A 28 -3.50 -8.36 -0.09
CA THR A 28 -4.34 -7.18 -0.36
C THR A 28 -3.83 -5.95 0.40
N PRO A 29 -4.20 -4.72 -0.01
CA PRO A 29 -3.92 -3.52 0.79
C PRO A 29 -4.47 -3.68 2.21
N ASP A 30 -3.76 -3.11 3.17
CA ASP A 30 -4.20 -3.05 4.56
C ASP A 30 -5.27 -1.94 4.73
N PHE A 31 -5.29 -0.93 3.85
CA PHE A 31 -6.25 0.17 3.85
C PHE A 31 -6.43 0.79 2.47
N ILE A 32 -7.66 1.26 2.21
CA ILE A 32 -8.04 1.97 0.98
C ILE A 32 -8.79 3.22 1.44
N PRO A 33 -8.10 4.38 1.59
CA PRO A 33 -8.72 5.60 2.10
C PRO A 33 -9.83 6.14 1.18
N HIS A 34 -9.61 6.05 -0.13
CA HIS A 34 -10.56 6.46 -1.16
C HIS A 34 -10.22 5.77 -2.48
N ASN A 35 -11.11 5.89 -3.47
CA ASN A 35 -10.85 5.34 -4.80
C ASN A 35 -9.57 5.94 -5.41
N GLY A 36 -8.70 5.10 -5.97
CA GLY A 36 -7.42 5.53 -6.52
C GLY A 36 -6.26 5.58 -5.52
N PHE A 37 -6.44 5.08 -4.29
CA PHE A 37 -5.38 5.04 -3.29
C PHE A 37 -5.43 3.76 -2.45
N ALA A 38 -4.30 3.08 -2.31
CA ALA A 38 -4.18 1.86 -1.53
C ALA A 38 -2.88 1.88 -0.74
N GLU A 39 -2.93 1.43 0.50
CA GLU A 39 -1.80 1.43 1.42
C GLU A 39 -1.49 0.00 1.89
N TRP A 40 -0.20 -0.31 1.92
CA TRP A 40 0.32 -1.52 2.52
C TRP A 40 1.26 -1.15 3.65
N GLN A 41 1.06 -1.80 4.77
CA GLN A 41 1.96 -1.74 5.90
C GLN A 41 2.97 -2.88 5.78
N VAL A 42 4.24 -2.52 5.51
CA VAL A 42 5.30 -3.54 5.36
C VAL A 42 5.63 -4.21 6.70
N LEU A 43 5.69 -3.44 7.79
CA LEU A 43 5.89 -3.92 9.15
C LEU A 43 4.62 -3.75 9.99
N PRO A 44 4.09 -4.81 10.61
CA PRO A 44 2.82 -4.74 11.34
C PRO A 44 2.87 -3.76 12.52
N SER A 45 1.70 -3.24 12.90
CA SER A 45 1.50 -2.39 14.09
C SER A 45 2.28 -1.07 14.08
N CYS A 46 2.58 -0.56 12.88
CA CYS A 46 3.27 0.71 12.63
C CYS A 46 2.33 1.76 12.00
N TRP A 47 1.02 1.61 12.18
CA TRP A 47 0.01 2.57 11.76
C TRP A 47 -0.54 3.21 13.02
N LEU A 48 -0.59 4.54 13.02
CA LEU A 48 -1.25 5.36 14.04
C LEU A 48 -2.76 5.18 14.00
#